data_AF-A0A4R8MI06-F1
#
_entry.id   AF-A0A4R8MI06-F1
#
_cell.length_a   1.000
_cell.length_b   1.000
_cell.length_c   1.000
_cell.angle_alpha   90.00
_cell.angle_beta   90.00
_cell.angle_gamma   90.00
#
_symmetry.space_group_name_H-M   'P 1'
#
loop_
_entity.id
_entity.type
_entity.pdbx_description
1 polymer ?
#
loop_
_entity_poly.entity_id
_entity_poly.type
_entity_poly.pdbx_seq_one_letter_code
_entity_poly.pdbx_strand_id
1 'polypeptide(L)'
;MEKIRFKEKTFEYALIGYIILLLCWNFYGLTSGTFKALLPIAIQGILLFLIFSKNKNAKIGIKIWAIILILSHGISFLAKLFKIALGDEINLTELLNKAVFLTIGILIYVFNEKYVEISKE
;
A
#
# COMPACT_ATOMS: atom_id res chain seq x y z
N MET A 1 -18.77 -18.55 -9.35
CA MET A 1 -18.32 -17.95 -8.05
C MET A 1 -17.83 -16.55 -8.35
N GLU A 2 -18.13 -15.55 -7.53
CA GLU A 2 -17.65 -14.18 -7.79
C GLU A 2 -16.12 -14.10 -7.74
N LYS A 3 -15.52 -13.54 -8.79
CA LYS A 3 -14.08 -13.31 -8.92
C LYS A 3 -13.80 -11.86 -9.24
N ILE A 4 -12.57 -11.41 -8.96
CA ILE A 4 -12.12 -10.11 -9.44
C ILE A 4 -11.54 -10.19 -10.85
N ARG A 5 -11.79 -9.14 -11.64
CA ARG A 5 -11.12 -8.89 -12.91
C ARG A 5 -10.50 -7.50 -12.90
N PHE A 6 -9.22 -7.44 -13.25
CA PHE A 6 -8.55 -6.17 -13.53
C PHE A 6 -8.84 -5.77 -14.97
N LYS A 7 -9.43 -4.58 -15.17
CA LYS A 7 -9.64 -3.99 -16.49
C LYS A 7 -8.32 -3.66 -17.16
N GLU A 8 -7.40 -3.10 -16.39
CA GLU A 8 -6.09 -2.64 -16.85
C GLU A 8 -4.98 -3.54 -16.32
N LYS A 9 -4.31 -4.25 -17.23
CA LYS A 9 -3.20 -5.14 -16.89
C LYS A 9 -1.98 -4.39 -16.36
N THR A 10 -1.76 -3.17 -16.83
CA THR A 10 -0.69 -2.32 -16.32
C THR A 10 -0.86 -2.04 -14.83
N PHE A 11 -2.09 -1.74 -14.37
CA PHE A 11 -2.35 -1.54 -12.95
C PHE A 11 -2.17 -2.83 -12.15
N GLU A 12 -2.66 -3.96 -12.67
CA GLU A 12 -2.47 -5.28 -12.04
C GLU A 12 -0.98 -5.57 -11.79
N TYR A 13 -0.14 -5.47 -12.83
CA TYR A 13 1.29 -5.74 -12.70
C TYR A 13 2.03 -4.71 -11.86
N ALA A 14 1.70 -3.43 -11.97
CA ALA A 14 2.29 -2.38 -11.13
C ALA A 14 1.97 -2.59 -9.65
N LEU A 15 0.71 -2.93 -9.32
CA LEU A 15 0.29 -3.21 -7.95
C LEU A 15 1.00 -4.45 -7.39
N ILE A 16 1.04 -5.55 -8.15
CA ILE A 16 1.73 -6.78 -7.75
C ILE A 16 3.22 -6.51 -7.54
N GLY A 17 3.87 -5.88 -8.52
CA GLY A 17 5.30 -5.54 -8.45
C GLY A 17 5.61 -4.66 -7.25
N TYR A 18 4.78 -3.66 -6.96
CA TYR A 18 4.92 -2.80 -5.79
C TYR A 18 4.78 -3.58 -4.48
N ILE A 19 3.78 -4.45 -4.35
CA ILE A 19 3.60 -5.27 -3.14
C ILE A 19 4.78 -6.23 -2.96
N ILE A 20 5.29 -6.85 -4.03
CA ILE A 20 6.46 -7.73 -3.99
C ILE A 20 7.71 -6.95 -3.55
N LEU A 21 7.96 -5.75 -4.11
CA LEU A 21 9.09 -4.91 -3.71
C LEU A 21 9.04 -4.58 -2.22
N LEU A 22 7.86 -4.20 -1.70
CA LEU A 22 7.69 -3.95 -0.27
C LEU A 22 7.85 -5.21 0.57
N LEU A 23 7.38 -6.36 0.08
CA LEU A 23 7.55 -7.65 0.76
C LEU A 23 9.04 -7.99 0.88
N CYS A 24 9.81 -7.86 -0.20
CA CYS A 24 11.26 -8.03 -0.20
C CYS A 24 11.94 -7.06 0.79
N TRP A 25 11.52 -5.79 0.81
CA TRP A 25 12.03 -4.80 1.76
C TRP A 25 11.76 -5.21 3.22
N ASN A 26 10.54 -5.66 3.53
CA ASN A 26 10.19 -6.12 4.86
C ASN A 26 10.92 -7.42 5.25
N PHE A 27 11.11 -8.35 4.32
CA PHE A 27 11.91 -9.56 4.56
C PHE A 27 13.36 -9.22 4.88
N TYR A 28 13.96 -8.27 4.17
CA TYR A 28 15.29 -7.74 4.51
C TYR A 28 15.30 -7.08 5.91
N GLY A 29 14.24 -6.34 6.26
CA GLY A 29 14.06 -5.82 7.61
C GLY A 29 14.01 -6.92 8.68
N LEU A 30 13.35 -8.04 8.39
CA LEU A 30 13.26 -9.18 9.31
C LEU A 30 14.64 -9.83 9.55
N THR A 31 15.44 -10.03 8.51
CA THR A 31 16.81 -10.59 8.65
C THR A 31 17.74 -9.67 9.45
N SER A 32 17.47 -8.37 9.47
CA SER A 32 18.18 -7.39 10.31
C SER A 32 17.69 -7.34 11.78
N GLY A 33 16.77 -8.22 12.20
CA GLY A 33 16.28 -8.32 13.58
C GLY A 33 15.00 -7.52 13.88
N THR A 34 14.36 -6.94 12.86
CA THR A 34 13.16 -6.13 13.06
C THR A 34 11.89 -7.00 13.05
N PHE A 35 11.50 -7.53 14.22
CA PHE A 35 10.26 -8.32 14.36
C PHE A 35 8.98 -7.58 13.92
N LYS A 36 8.99 -6.24 13.96
CA LYS A 36 7.89 -5.40 13.45
C LYS A 36 7.61 -5.60 11.96
N ALA A 37 8.56 -6.15 11.19
CA ALA A 37 8.38 -6.46 9.78
C ALA A 37 7.50 -7.70 9.52
N LEU A 38 7.24 -8.53 10.53
CA LEU A 38 6.45 -9.76 10.37
C LEU A 38 4.98 -9.49 10.01
N LEU A 39 4.38 -8.48 10.65
CA LEU A 39 3.00 -8.06 10.39
C LEU A 39 2.80 -7.58 8.94
N PRO A 40 3.58 -6.63 8.40
CA PRO A 40 3.41 -6.22 7.01
C PRO A 40 3.70 -7.35 6.02
N ILE A 41 4.65 -8.25 6.29
CA ILE A 41 4.88 -9.45 5.46
C ILE A 41 3.62 -10.31 5.38
N ALA A 42 2.99 -10.60 6.53
CA ALA A 42 1.78 -11.42 6.57
C ALA A 42 0.63 -10.77 5.77
N ILE A 43 0.39 -9.47 5.98
CA ILE A 43 -0.67 -8.72 5.27
C ILE A 43 -0.40 -8.72 3.76
N GLN A 44 0.83 -8.45 3.34
CA GLN A 44 1.22 -8.43 1.92
C GLN A 44 1.13 -9.81 1.27
N GLY A 45 1.51 -10.87 2.00
CA GLY A 45 1.37 -12.26 1.54
C GLY A 45 -0.10 -12.64 1.32
N ILE A 46 -0.98 -12.31 2.27
CA ILE A 46 -2.43 -12.52 2.13
C ILE A 46 -2.97 -11.73 0.94
N LEU A 47 -2.55 -10.46 0.78
CA LEU A 47 -3.03 -9.61 -0.31
C LEU A 47 -2.62 -10.17 -1.68
N LEU A 48 -1.37 -10.60 -1.84
CA LEU A 48 -0.89 -11.26 -3.06
C LEU A 48 -1.65 -12.56 -3.33
N PHE A 49 -1.88 -13.38 -2.31
CA PHE A 49 -2.68 -14.60 -2.44
C PHE A 49 -4.09 -14.31 -2.95
N LEU A 50 -4.77 -13.29 -2.42
CA LEU A 50 -6.09 -12.88 -2.89
C LEU A 50 -6.06 -12.37 -4.34
N ILE A 51 -5.04 -11.61 -4.72
CA ILE A 51 -4.87 -11.07 -6.08
C ILE A 51 -4.63 -12.20 -7.09
N PHE A 52 -3.74 -13.15 -6.79
CA PHE A 52 -3.40 -14.27 -7.67
C PHE A 52 -4.56 -15.27 -7.80
N SER A 53 -5.28 -15.54 -6.71
CA SER A 53 -6.46 -16.42 -6.71
C SER A 53 -7.71 -15.78 -7.34
N LYS A 54 -7.64 -14.50 -7.76
CA LYS A 54 -8.77 -13.71 -8.27
C LYS A 54 -9.97 -13.71 -7.31
N ASN A 55 -9.70 -13.79 -6.01
CA ASN A 55 -10.75 -13.85 -5.00
C ASN A 55 -11.52 -12.52 -4.94
N LYS A 56 -12.85 -12.56 -4.83
CA LYS A 56 -13.70 -11.36 -4.69
C LYS A 56 -13.25 -10.39 -3.58
N ASN A 57 -12.67 -10.94 -2.51
CA ASN A 57 -12.17 -10.16 -1.36
C ASN A 57 -10.91 -9.36 -1.68
N ALA A 58 -10.21 -9.63 -2.79
CA ALA A 58 -9.03 -8.87 -3.19
C ALA A 58 -9.33 -7.38 -3.38
N LYS A 59 -10.46 -7.02 -4.01
CA LYS A 59 -10.84 -5.61 -4.21
C LYS A 59 -10.94 -4.85 -2.89
N ILE A 60 -11.61 -5.45 -1.91
CA ILE A 60 -11.78 -4.86 -0.58
C ILE A 60 -10.44 -4.87 0.17
N GLY A 61 -9.66 -5.95 0.08
CA GLY A 61 -8.33 -6.05 0.69
C GLY A 61 -7.37 -4.96 0.20
N ILE A 62 -7.29 -4.73 -1.11
CA ILE A 62 -6.46 -3.67 -1.71
C ILE A 62 -6.92 -2.31 -1.20
N LYS A 63 -8.24 -2.07 -1.15
CA LYS A 63 -8.82 -0.82 -0.66
C LYS A 63 -8.45 -0.55 0.81
N ILE A 64 -8.64 -1.53 1.68
CA ILE A 64 -8.30 -1.40 3.12
C ILE A 64 -6.80 -1.15 3.27
N TRP A 65 -5.97 -1.91 2.56
CA TRP A 65 -4.52 -1.75 2.61
C TRP A 65 -4.08 -0.36 2.14
N ALA A 66 -4.68 0.17 1.08
CA ALA A 66 -4.43 1.53 0.60
C ALA A 66 -4.85 2.59 1.64
N ILE A 67 -6.01 2.43 2.28
CA ILE A 67 -6.46 3.34 3.36
C ILE A 67 -5.47 3.34 4.52
N ILE A 68 -4.99 2.17 4.94
CA ILE A 68 -3.97 2.08 6.02
C ILE A 68 -2.70 2.84 5.63
N LEU A 69 -2.25 2.70 4.38
CA LEU A 69 -1.08 3.41 3.87
C LEU A 69 -1.29 4.92 3.85
N ILE A 70 -2.45 5.38 3.38
CA ILE A 70 -2.86 6.79 3.38
C ILE A 70 -2.88 7.34 4.81
N LEU A 71 -3.50 6.64 5.76
CA LEU A 71 -3.59 7.10 7.15
C LEU A 71 -2.20 7.13 7.81
N SER A 72 -1.39 6.10 7.62
CA SER A 72 -0.05 6.02 8.20
C SER A 72 0.85 7.17 7.74
N HIS A 73 0.92 7.39 6.42
CA HIS A 73 1.76 8.45 5.87
C HIS A 73 1.12 9.83 5.96
N GLY A 74 -0.20 9.94 5.86
CA GLY A 74 -0.95 11.19 5.97
C GLY A 74 -0.89 11.79 7.36
N ILE A 75 -1.14 10.99 8.41
CA ILE A 75 -1.01 11.45 9.81
C ILE A 75 0.44 11.87 10.08
N SER A 76 1.42 11.06 9.66
CA SER A 76 2.84 11.37 9.83
C SER A 76 3.26 12.63 9.08
N PHE A 77 2.72 12.88 7.88
CA PHE A 77 2.99 14.06 7.08
C PHE A 77 2.41 15.31 7.73
N LEU A 78 1.13 15.27 8.14
CA LEU A 78 0.46 16.37 8.85
C LEU A 78 1.18 16.72 10.16
N ALA A 79 1.51 15.71 10.97
CA ALA A 79 2.26 15.91 12.21
C ALA A 79 3.59 16.64 11.98
N LYS A 80 4.26 16.35 10.86
CA LYS A 80 5.53 17.00 10.51
C LYS A 80 5.36 18.43 10.02
N LEU A 81 4.31 18.71 9.26
CA LEU A 81 3.95 20.08 8.89
C LEU A 81 3.63 20.94 10.13
N PHE A 82 2.90 20.40 11.10
CA PHE A 82 2.64 21.08 12.37
C PHE A 82 3.93 21.39 13.14
N LYS A 83 4.85 20.44 13.22
CA LYS A 83 6.17 20.65 13.85
C LYS A 83 6.96 21.78 13.19
N ILE A 84 7.02 21.79 11.87
CA ILE A 84 7.68 22.86 11.10
C ILE A 84 7.03 24.21 11.38
N ALA A 85 5.69 24.27 11.44
CA ALA A 85 4.96 25.49 11.76
C ALA A 85 5.24 26.01 13.19
N LEU A 86 5.64 25.14 14.12
CA LEU A 86 6.04 25.49 15.48
C LEU A 86 7.53 25.89 15.60
N GLY A 87 8.29 25.84 14.51
CA GLY A 87 9.69 26.25 14.47
C GLY A 87 10.72 25.13 14.47
N ASP A 88 10.30 23.85 14.34
CA ASP A 88 11.24 22.74 14.15
C ASP A 88 11.98 22.83 12.81
N GLU A 89 13.20 22.28 12.75
CA GLU A 89 13.99 22.21 11.53
C GLU A 89 13.31 21.41 10.41
N ILE A 90 13.43 21.91 9.18
CA ILE A 90 12.84 21.27 8.01
C ILE A 90 13.73 20.12 7.53
N ASN A 91 13.30 18.88 7.79
CA ASN A 91 13.86 17.71 7.13
C ASN A 91 13.08 17.39 5.84
N LEU A 92 13.53 17.97 4.72
CA LEU A 92 12.92 17.82 3.39
C LEU A 92 12.87 16.36 2.91
N THR A 93 13.93 15.58 3.16
CA THR A 93 14.01 14.17 2.72
C THR A 93 12.90 13.34 3.35
N GLU A 94 12.69 13.49 4.65
CA GLU A 94 11.63 12.74 5.33
C GLU A 94 10.24 13.22 4.89
N LEU A 95 10.05 14.53 4.75
CA LEU A 95 8.78 15.10 4.28
C LEU A 95 8.42 14.58 2.87
N LEU A 96 9.39 14.57 1.96
CA LEU A 96 9.23 14.06 0.60
C LEU A 96 8.91 12.56 0.61
N ASN A 97 9.62 11.77 1.42
CA ASN A 97 9.32 10.34 1.56
C ASN A 97 7.86 10.12 2.01
N LYS A 98 7.39 10.85 3.02
CA LYS A 98 5.99 10.74 3.46
C LYS A 98 5.00 11.15 2.37
N ALA A 99 5.28 12.21 1.63
CA ALA A 99 4.44 12.67 0.52
C ALA A 99 4.37 11.64 -0.63
N VAL A 100 5.50 11.01 -0.99
CA VAL A 100 5.56 9.98 -2.03
C VAL A 100 4.71 8.78 -1.63
N PHE A 101 4.89 8.24 -0.43
CA PHE A 101 4.09 7.10 0.02
C PHE A 101 2.61 7.44 0.14
N LEU A 102 2.26 8.62 0.67
CA LEU A 102 0.87 9.09 0.70
C LEU A 102 0.26 9.11 -0.70
N THR A 103 0.99 9.64 -1.68
CA THR A 103 0.57 9.69 -3.09
C THR A 103 0.36 8.28 -3.65
N ILE A 104 1.28 7.35 -3.40
CA ILE A 104 1.15 5.95 -3.82
C ILE A 104 -0.13 5.32 -3.22
N GLY A 105 -0.40 5.56 -1.93
CA GLY A 105 -1.62 5.06 -1.28
C GLY A 105 -2.89 5.57 -1.94
N ILE A 106 -2.95 6.87 -2.25
CA ILE A 106 -4.07 7.50 -2.95
C ILE A 106 -4.24 6.90 -4.35
N LEU A 107 -3.15 6.75 -5.11
CA LEU A 107 -3.19 6.16 -6.45
C LEU A 107 -3.72 4.73 -6.43
N ILE A 108 -3.25 3.90 -5.50
CA ILE A 108 -3.73 2.52 -5.35
C ILE A 108 -5.23 2.51 -5.03
N TYR A 109 -5.70 3.37 -4.12
CA TYR A 109 -7.11 3.47 -3.78
C TYR A 109 -7.96 3.83 -5.01
N VAL A 110 -7.60 4.90 -5.72
CA VAL A 110 -8.34 5.42 -6.88
C VAL A 110 -8.33 4.41 -8.03
N PHE A 111 -7.19 3.81 -8.34
CA PHE A 111 -7.08 2.84 -9.42
C PHE A 111 -7.71 1.49 -9.08
N ASN A 112 -7.74 1.08 -7.81
CA ASN A 112 -8.49 -0.10 -7.39
C ASN A 112 -9.99 0.09 -7.63
N GLU A 113 -10.55 1.26 -7.30
CA GLU A 113 -11.97 1.53 -7.58
C GLU A 113 -12.27 1.60 -9.07
N LYS A 114 -11.35 2.18 -9.87
CA LYS A 114 -11.54 2.37 -11.31
C LYS A 114 -11.35 1.08 -12.12
N TYR A 115 -10.35 0.27 -11.78
CA TYR A 115 -9.86 -0.82 -12.64
C TYR A 115 -10.10 -2.23 -12.07
N VAL A 116 -10.60 -2.38 -10.84
CA VAL A 116 -10.93 -3.70 -10.28
C VAL A 116 -12.43 -3.87 -10.18
N GLU A 117 -12.96 -4.88 -10.84
CA GLU A 117 -14.38 -5.24 -10.81
C GLU A 117 -14.59 -6.64 -10.26
N ILE A 118 -15.75 -6.84 -9.62
CA ILE A 118 -16.21 -8.16 -9.21
C ILE A 118 -17.17 -8.64 -10.29
N SER A 119 -16.80 -9.72 -10.99
CA SER A 119 -17.65 -10.36 -11.99
C SER A 119 -18.14 -11.71 -11.48
N LYS A 120 -19.40 -12.03 -11.78
CA LYS A 120 -19.91 -13.40 -11.67
C LYS A 120 -19.43 -14.16 -12.90
N GLU A 121 -18.34 -14.91 -12.75
CA GLU A 121 -18.04 -16.04 -13.64
C GLU A 121 -18.90 -17.25 -13.25
#